data_AF-A0A1G3LZV4-F1
#
_entry.id   AF-A0A1G3LZV4-F1
#
_cell.length_a   1.000
_cell.length_b   1.000
_cell.length_c   1.000
_cell.angle_alpha   90.00
_cell.angle_beta   90.00
_cell.angle_gamma   90.00
#
_symmetry.space_group_name_H-M   'P 1'
#
loop_
_entity.id
_entity.type
_entity.pdbx_description
1 polymer ?
#
loop_
_entity_poly.entity_id
_entity_poly.type
_entity_poly.pdbx_seq_one_letter_code
_entity_poly.pdbx_strand_id
1 'polypeptide(L)'
;MKRFSLGAMGAFLCLLLLTALGGCAEFFEFNLLKSLDPVPLPSLEELAAMPEGQALDYLEEELGSPAFVEKLVEDSAVYGAVEGILYGAMSNPADAESRKRAAVLYADLQLEASGAVEVVNNLTQLLGQDLESLSFSTSEEVLAFLEDLIPQIMPGEALESREVFDGLLTGFQEAWQGYAVFGEMLGEDPAVPEAVNLGDVTQKALFSCLVAEALADGGLYGTEAEARDALWAILQGGQPADPTASGFEDPFQDGTPLQNILDAAGISF
;
A
#
# COMPACT_ATOMS: atom_id res chain seq x y z
N MET A 1 -16.62 23.21 -47.60
CA MET A 1 -16.54 21.73 -47.63
C MET A 1 -15.15 21.32 -48.11
N LYS A 2 -14.26 20.87 -47.21
CA LYS A 2 -12.94 20.33 -47.56
C LYS A 2 -13.06 18.81 -47.65
N ARG A 3 -12.77 18.24 -48.82
CA ARG A 3 -12.72 16.78 -49.04
C ARG A 3 -11.37 16.27 -48.53
N PHE A 4 -11.37 15.56 -47.41
CA PHE A 4 -10.19 14.82 -46.95
C PHE A 4 -10.00 13.58 -47.84
N SER A 5 -8.79 13.42 -48.34
CA SER A 5 -8.38 12.33 -49.21
C SER A 5 -8.33 11.02 -48.43
N LEU A 6 -9.22 10.08 -48.77
CA LEU A 6 -9.36 8.76 -48.15
C LEU A 6 -8.05 7.92 -48.18
N GLY A 7 -7.11 8.24 -49.07
CA GLY A 7 -5.85 7.52 -49.22
C GLY A 7 -4.80 7.82 -48.13
N ALA A 8 -4.84 9.00 -47.50
CA ALA A 8 -3.87 9.37 -46.47
C ALA A 8 -4.17 8.72 -45.11
N MET A 9 -5.45 8.42 -44.85
CA MET A 9 -5.90 7.85 -43.58
C MET A 9 -5.53 6.36 -43.46
N GLY A 10 -5.53 5.62 -44.57
CA GLY A 10 -5.17 4.19 -44.57
C GLY A 10 -3.68 3.94 -44.32
N ALA A 11 -2.80 4.77 -44.89
CA ALA A 11 -1.35 4.62 -44.68
C ALA A 11 -0.94 4.95 -43.24
N PHE A 12 -1.61 5.91 -42.58
CA PHE A 12 -1.34 6.28 -41.20
C PHE A 12 -1.79 5.19 -40.20
N LEU A 13 -2.92 4.53 -40.47
CA LEU A 13 -3.44 3.45 -39.62
C LEU A 13 -2.54 2.19 -39.66
N CYS A 14 -2.02 1.83 -40.84
CA CYS A 14 -1.08 0.71 -40.97
C CYS A 14 0.27 0.96 -40.27
N LEU A 15 0.75 2.21 -40.28
CA LEU A 15 2.00 2.57 -39.60
C LEU A 15 1.84 2.50 -38.07
N LEU A 16 0.71 2.96 -37.53
CA LEU A 16 0.36 2.89 -36.10
C LEU A 16 0.26 1.45 -35.59
N LEU A 17 -0.33 0.54 -36.39
CA LEU A 17 -0.43 -0.88 -36.04
C LEU A 17 0.94 -1.59 -36.03
N LEU A 18 1.84 -1.24 -36.95
CA LEU A 18 3.19 -1.80 -36.97
C LEU A 18 4.06 -1.30 -35.82
N THR A 19 3.88 -0.04 -35.38
CA THR A 19 4.55 0.47 -34.17
C THR A 19 3.96 -0.13 -32.88
N ALA A 20 2.65 -0.38 -32.83
CA ALA A 20 2.01 -1.03 -31.68
C ALA A 20 2.47 -2.48 -31.51
N LEU A 21 2.66 -3.22 -32.60
CA LEU A 21 3.15 -4.61 -32.56
C LEU A 21 4.65 -4.73 -32.23
N GLY A 22 5.46 -3.72 -32.58
CA GLY A 22 6.88 -3.68 -32.21
C GLY A 22 7.11 -3.46 -30.71
N GLY A 23 6.26 -2.65 -30.04
CA GLY A 23 6.35 -2.41 -28.60
C GLY A 23 5.90 -3.59 -27.73
N CYS A 24 5.11 -4.53 -28.27
CA CYS A 24 4.73 -5.74 -27.55
C CYS A 24 5.86 -6.78 -27.47
N ALA A 25 6.82 -6.77 -28.41
CA ALA A 25 7.90 -7.77 -28.43
C ALA A 25 8.85 -7.63 -27.23
N GLU A 26 9.19 -6.40 -26.84
CA GLU A 26 9.97 -6.13 -25.61
C GLU A 26 9.18 -6.47 -24.34
N PHE A 27 7.85 -6.28 -24.36
CA PHE A 27 6.96 -6.64 -23.25
C PHE A 27 6.85 -8.17 -23.06
N PHE A 28 6.92 -8.95 -24.15
CA PHE A 28 6.92 -10.41 -24.09
C PHE A 28 8.32 -10.98 -23.78
N GLU A 29 9.41 -10.49 -24.36
CA GLU A 29 10.76 -11.02 -24.09
C GLU A 29 11.24 -10.73 -22.65
N PHE A 30 10.88 -9.60 -22.04
CA PHE A 30 11.28 -9.33 -20.66
C PHE A 30 10.39 -10.01 -19.60
N ASN A 31 9.09 -10.20 -19.85
CA ASN A 31 8.16 -10.80 -18.87
C ASN A 31 8.00 -12.33 -19.00
N LEU A 32 7.98 -12.92 -20.21
CA LEU A 32 7.82 -14.38 -20.37
C LEU A 32 9.10 -15.17 -20.09
N LEU A 33 10.28 -14.55 -20.24
CA LEU A 33 11.56 -15.24 -19.98
C LEU A 33 12.00 -15.08 -18.52
N LYS A 34 11.71 -13.95 -17.86
CA LYS A 34 11.90 -13.82 -16.40
C LYS A 34 10.97 -14.71 -15.60
N SER A 35 9.77 -15.03 -16.10
CA SER A 35 8.84 -15.93 -15.43
C SER A 35 9.23 -17.42 -15.52
N LEU A 36 10.32 -17.78 -16.23
CA LEU A 36 10.76 -19.17 -16.39
C LEU A 36 11.89 -19.57 -15.43
N ASP A 37 12.66 -18.60 -14.91
CA ASP A 37 13.60 -18.88 -13.82
C ASP A 37 12.84 -18.77 -12.49
N PRO A 38 12.91 -19.80 -11.61
CA PRO A 38 12.28 -19.72 -10.30
C PRO A 38 12.94 -18.56 -9.54
N VAL A 39 12.13 -17.61 -9.06
CA VAL A 39 12.61 -16.55 -8.16
C VAL A 39 13.18 -17.24 -6.92
N PRO A 40 14.51 -17.17 -6.69
CA PRO A 40 15.12 -17.89 -5.59
C PRO A 40 14.84 -17.13 -4.29
N LEU A 41 14.03 -17.72 -3.41
CA LEU A 41 13.92 -17.23 -2.04
C LEU A 41 15.21 -17.53 -1.26
N PRO A 42 15.62 -16.65 -0.35
CA PRO A 42 16.75 -16.93 0.52
C PRO A 42 16.34 -18.03 1.49
N SER A 43 17.28 -18.93 1.79
CA SER A 43 17.06 -19.92 2.84
C SER A 43 17.03 -19.25 4.22
N LEU A 44 16.39 -19.90 5.19
CA LEU A 44 16.38 -19.42 6.57
C LEU A 44 17.79 -19.28 7.17
N GLU A 45 18.73 -20.13 6.75
CA GLU A 45 20.14 -20.04 7.17
C GLU A 45 20.82 -18.81 6.57
N GLU A 46 20.55 -18.49 5.31
CA GLU A 46 21.05 -17.28 4.66
C GLU A 46 20.48 -16.03 5.33
N LEU A 47 19.16 -15.96 5.54
CA LEU A 47 18.51 -14.86 6.25
C LEU A 47 19.08 -14.66 7.66
N ALA A 48 19.26 -15.73 8.43
CA ALA A 48 19.81 -15.66 9.78
C ALA A 48 21.29 -15.26 9.82
N ALA A 49 22.04 -15.48 8.73
CA ALA A 49 23.45 -15.12 8.62
C ALA A 49 23.69 -13.72 8.06
N MET A 50 22.68 -13.09 7.45
CA MET A 50 22.79 -11.73 6.90
C MET A 50 22.87 -10.69 8.02
N PRO A 51 23.88 -9.80 8.03
CA PRO A 51 23.86 -8.60 8.85
C PRO A 51 22.65 -7.73 8.51
N GLU A 52 22.07 -7.03 9.50
CA GLU A 52 20.86 -6.20 9.33
C GLU A 52 20.90 -5.32 8.08
N GLY A 53 21.94 -4.51 7.90
CA GLY A 53 22.06 -3.65 6.72
C GLY A 53 22.05 -4.41 5.39
N GLN A 54 22.68 -5.59 5.32
CA GLN A 54 22.65 -6.42 4.11
C GLN A 54 21.27 -7.05 3.87
N ALA A 55 20.57 -7.42 4.95
CA ALA A 55 19.21 -7.92 4.84
C ALA A 55 18.25 -6.82 4.36
N LEU A 56 18.39 -5.59 4.86
CA LEU A 56 17.59 -4.45 4.40
C LEU A 56 17.89 -4.10 2.94
N ASP A 57 19.16 -4.04 2.54
CA ASP A 57 19.55 -3.79 1.14
C ASP A 57 18.96 -4.86 0.20
N TYR A 58 19.01 -6.14 0.61
CA TYR A 58 18.43 -7.26 -0.14
C TYR A 58 16.90 -7.13 -0.26
N LEU A 59 16.22 -6.85 0.85
CA LEU A 59 14.76 -6.74 0.86
C LEU A 59 14.25 -5.52 0.10
N GLU A 60 14.99 -4.41 0.07
CA GLU A 60 14.66 -3.25 -0.77
C GLU A 60 14.68 -3.58 -2.26
N GLU A 61 15.64 -4.40 -2.70
CA GLU A 61 15.73 -4.83 -4.10
C GLU A 61 14.61 -5.82 -4.45
N GLU A 62 14.34 -6.77 -3.57
CA GLU A 62 13.47 -7.91 -3.88
C GLU A 62 11.97 -7.64 -3.60
N LEU A 63 11.61 -6.85 -2.58
CA LEU A 63 10.19 -6.55 -2.28
C LEU A 63 9.52 -5.72 -3.38
N GLY A 64 10.29 -5.04 -4.23
CA GLY A 64 9.77 -4.38 -5.43
C GLY A 64 9.39 -5.35 -6.57
N SER A 65 9.62 -6.66 -6.40
CA SER A 65 9.30 -7.70 -7.38
C SER A 65 8.02 -8.45 -6.98
N PRO A 66 6.90 -8.31 -7.72
CA PRO A 66 5.67 -9.04 -7.44
C PRO A 66 5.87 -10.57 -7.39
N ALA A 67 6.78 -11.09 -8.23
CA ALA A 67 7.09 -12.52 -8.26
C ALA A 67 7.87 -12.99 -7.01
N PHE A 68 8.66 -12.11 -6.39
CA PHE A 68 9.31 -12.41 -5.12
C PHE A 68 8.28 -12.49 -4.00
N VAL A 69 7.39 -11.50 -3.89
CA VAL A 69 6.32 -11.48 -2.90
C VAL A 69 5.41 -12.70 -3.07
N GLU A 70 4.96 -13.01 -4.29
CA GLU A 70 4.12 -14.18 -4.59
C GLU A 70 4.77 -15.48 -4.09
N LYS A 71 6.08 -15.65 -4.31
CA LYS A 71 6.81 -16.81 -3.79
C LYS A 71 6.98 -16.77 -2.29
N LEU A 72 7.23 -15.60 -1.73
CA LEU A 72 7.42 -15.42 -0.29
C LEU A 72 6.16 -15.80 0.48
N VAL A 73 4.97 -15.38 0.05
CA VAL A 73 3.70 -15.73 0.72
C VAL A 73 3.33 -17.21 0.58
N GLU A 74 3.86 -17.90 -0.44
CA GLU A 74 3.72 -19.36 -0.57
C GLU A 74 4.59 -20.14 0.45
N ASP A 75 5.65 -19.54 0.98
CA ASP A 75 6.53 -20.12 2.01
C ASP A 75 6.38 -19.37 3.34
N SER A 76 5.43 -19.81 4.17
CA SER A 76 5.14 -19.20 5.47
C SER A 76 6.35 -19.13 6.42
N ALA A 77 7.32 -20.03 6.28
CA ALA A 77 8.50 -20.04 7.15
C ALA A 77 9.48 -18.93 6.75
N VAL A 78 9.71 -18.77 5.45
CA VAL A 78 10.56 -17.69 4.92
C VAL A 78 9.85 -16.34 5.10
N TYR A 79 8.55 -16.24 4.85
CA TYR A 79 7.74 -15.05 5.12
C TYR A 79 7.92 -14.58 6.57
N GLY A 80 7.65 -15.47 7.55
CA GLY A 80 7.78 -15.11 8.97
C GLY A 80 9.21 -14.77 9.39
N ALA A 81 10.23 -15.29 8.70
CA ALA A 81 11.61 -14.91 8.94
C ALA A 81 11.94 -13.51 8.40
N VAL A 82 11.47 -13.18 7.19
CA VAL A 82 11.61 -11.84 6.60
C VAL A 82 10.86 -10.80 7.45
N GLU A 83 9.61 -11.09 7.78
CA GLU A 83 8.79 -10.26 8.67
C GLU A 83 9.49 -10.04 10.01
N GLY A 84 10.01 -11.11 10.62
CA GLY A 84 10.73 -11.04 11.89
C GLY A 84 12.02 -10.22 11.83
N ILE A 85 12.74 -10.24 10.71
CA ILE A 85 13.91 -9.38 10.49
C ILE A 85 13.49 -7.92 10.44
N LEU A 86 12.47 -7.59 9.64
CA LEU A 86 11.98 -6.22 9.48
C LEU A 86 11.43 -5.67 10.80
N TYR A 87 10.58 -6.43 11.49
CA TYR A 87 10.05 -6.06 12.80
C TYR A 87 11.17 -5.90 13.85
N GLY A 88 12.18 -6.78 13.81
CA GLY A 88 13.35 -6.70 14.67
C GLY A 88 14.15 -5.43 14.44
N ALA A 89 14.43 -5.08 13.18
CA ALA A 89 15.14 -3.86 12.81
C ALA A 89 14.32 -2.59 13.11
N MET A 90 13.00 -2.63 13.00
CA MET A 90 12.12 -1.53 13.44
C MET A 90 12.17 -1.30 14.96
N SER A 91 12.24 -2.39 15.74
CA SER A 91 12.11 -2.35 17.20
C SER A 91 13.44 -2.13 17.92
N ASN A 92 14.53 -2.68 17.37
CA ASN A 92 15.88 -2.60 17.92
C ASN A 92 16.90 -2.43 16.79
N PRO A 93 16.90 -1.27 16.11
CA PRO A 93 17.74 -1.02 14.95
C PRO A 93 19.22 -0.91 15.31
N ALA A 94 20.09 -1.10 14.32
CA ALA A 94 21.49 -0.68 14.39
C ALA A 94 21.64 0.85 14.45
N ASP A 95 20.82 1.58 13.68
CA ASP A 95 20.80 3.05 13.62
C ASP A 95 19.45 3.61 13.16
N ALA A 96 19.28 4.94 13.24
CA ALA A 96 18.02 5.61 12.91
C ALA A 96 17.60 5.43 11.44
N GLU A 97 18.57 5.34 10.52
CA GLU A 97 18.31 5.13 9.10
C GLU A 97 17.77 3.73 8.85
N SER A 98 18.40 2.72 9.43
CA SER A 98 17.96 1.32 9.38
C SER A 98 16.55 1.14 9.95
N ARG A 99 16.21 1.86 11.03
CA ARG A 99 14.85 1.86 11.59
C ARG A 99 13.81 2.39 10.60
N LYS A 100 14.10 3.52 9.94
CA LYS A 100 13.21 4.13 8.94
C LYS A 100 13.03 3.23 7.72
N ARG A 101 14.12 2.65 7.21
CA ARG A 101 14.10 1.70 6.08
C ARG A 101 13.28 0.45 6.43
N ALA A 102 13.56 -0.18 7.57
CA ALA A 102 12.83 -1.36 8.03
C ALA A 102 11.34 -1.08 8.23
N ALA A 103 10.97 0.10 8.74
CA ALA A 103 9.58 0.51 8.94
C ALA A 103 8.78 0.59 7.64
N VAL A 104 9.38 1.18 6.59
CA VAL A 104 8.75 1.25 5.26
C VAL A 104 8.67 -0.13 4.62
N LEU A 105 9.76 -0.92 4.67
CA LEU A 105 9.78 -2.26 4.09
C LEU A 105 8.81 -3.23 4.78
N TYR A 106 8.67 -3.12 6.10
CA TYR A 106 7.66 -3.88 6.84
C TYR A 106 6.27 -3.52 6.33
N ALA A 107 5.97 -2.22 6.21
CA ALA A 107 4.67 -1.79 5.74
C ALA A 107 4.38 -2.25 4.30
N ASP A 108 5.34 -2.10 3.40
CA ASP A 108 5.23 -2.55 2.01
C ASP A 108 5.03 -4.08 1.93
N LEU A 109 5.78 -4.86 2.72
CA LEU A 109 5.60 -6.31 2.80
C LEU A 109 4.16 -6.68 3.16
N GLN A 110 3.57 -6.04 4.17
CA GLN A 110 2.21 -6.36 4.61
C GLN A 110 1.16 -5.97 3.57
N LEU A 111 1.35 -4.85 2.86
CA LEU A 111 0.45 -4.45 1.77
C LEU A 111 0.54 -5.38 0.56
N GLU A 112 1.75 -5.77 0.17
CA GLU A 112 1.99 -6.67 -0.95
C GLU A 112 1.50 -8.09 -0.63
N ALA A 113 1.80 -8.60 0.56
CA ALA A 113 1.44 -9.97 0.97
C ALA A 113 -0.08 -10.17 1.14
N SER A 114 -0.80 -9.13 1.56
CA SER A 114 -2.26 -9.16 1.67
C SER A 114 -2.98 -8.85 0.35
N GLY A 115 -2.29 -8.32 -0.65
CA GLY A 115 -2.89 -7.75 -1.86
C GLY A 115 -3.49 -6.35 -1.67
N ALA A 116 -3.36 -5.76 -0.48
CA ALA A 116 -3.84 -4.41 -0.16
C ALA A 116 -3.16 -3.32 -1.00
N VAL A 117 -1.98 -3.58 -1.57
CA VAL A 117 -1.33 -2.66 -2.51
C VAL A 117 -2.19 -2.35 -3.75
N GLU A 118 -3.00 -3.30 -4.23
CA GLU A 118 -3.86 -3.08 -5.39
C GLU A 118 -4.95 -2.05 -5.08
N VAL A 119 -5.47 -2.09 -3.86
CA VAL A 119 -6.47 -1.14 -3.35
C VAL A 119 -5.87 0.27 -3.30
N VAL A 120 -4.63 0.43 -2.83
CA VAL A 120 -3.92 1.73 -2.85
C VAL A 120 -3.67 2.20 -4.28
N ASN A 121 -3.29 1.31 -5.20
CA ASN A 121 -3.08 1.67 -6.60
C ASN A 121 -4.38 2.13 -7.30
N ASN A 122 -5.52 1.52 -6.96
CA ASN A 122 -6.84 1.95 -7.42
C ASN A 122 -7.21 3.31 -6.83
N LEU A 123 -6.88 3.54 -5.55
CA LEU A 123 -7.08 4.82 -4.88
C LEU A 123 -6.35 5.95 -5.60
N THR A 124 -5.08 5.77 -5.97
CA THR A 124 -4.28 6.78 -6.67
C THR A 124 -4.87 7.16 -8.02
N GLN A 125 -5.53 6.22 -8.70
CA GLN A 125 -6.22 6.50 -9.96
C GLN A 125 -7.49 7.34 -9.75
N LEU A 126 -8.19 7.15 -8.62
CA LEU A 126 -9.41 7.89 -8.29
C LEU A 126 -9.11 9.29 -7.72
N LEU A 127 -8.13 9.39 -6.82
CA LEU A 127 -7.77 10.62 -6.11
C LEU A 127 -6.80 11.52 -6.87
N GLY A 128 -6.47 11.19 -8.13
CA GLY A 128 -5.40 11.78 -8.92
C GLY A 128 -5.38 13.31 -9.12
N GLN A 129 -6.20 14.11 -8.43
CA GLN A 129 -6.13 15.57 -8.42
C GLN A 129 -6.35 16.31 -7.07
N ASP A 130 -6.74 15.66 -5.95
CA ASP A 130 -7.30 16.42 -4.81
C ASP A 130 -6.92 15.94 -3.38
N LEU A 131 -5.77 15.28 -3.19
CA LEU A 131 -5.31 14.87 -1.83
C LEU A 131 -5.20 16.04 -0.84
N GLU A 132 -4.79 17.22 -1.31
CA GLU A 132 -4.70 18.45 -0.50
C GLU A 132 -6.07 18.97 -0.01
N SER A 133 -7.18 18.44 -0.54
CA SER A 133 -8.54 18.80 -0.12
C SER A 133 -9.16 17.86 0.91
N LEU A 134 -8.46 16.76 1.24
CA LEU A 134 -8.94 15.79 2.22
C LEU A 134 -8.74 16.33 3.63
N SER A 135 -9.78 16.90 4.22
CA SER A 135 -9.83 17.21 5.65
C SER A 135 -10.97 16.46 6.29
N PHE A 136 -10.71 15.78 7.40
CA PHE A 136 -11.74 15.09 8.18
C PHE A 136 -11.82 15.70 9.58
N SER A 137 -12.90 16.43 9.84
CA SER A 137 -13.17 17.04 11.15
C SER A 137 -14.03 16.14 12.04
N THR A 138 -14.65 15.10 11.47
CA THR A 138 -15.55 14.19 12.21
C THR A 138 -15.45 12.75 11.71
N SER A 139 -15.79 11.81 12.59
CA SER A 139 -15.93 10.38 12.25
C SER A 139 -16.98 10.13 11.15
N GLU A 140 -18.02 10.96 11.07
CA GLU A 140 -19.04 10.89 10.01
C GLU A 140 -18.47 11.20 8.62
N GLU A 141 -17.55 12.18 8.53
CA GLU A 141 -16.89 12.53 7.25
C GLU A 141 -15.94 11.42 6.79
N VAL A 142 -15.22 10.79 7.72
CA VAL A 142 -14.37 9.62 7.42
C VAL A 142 -15.23 8.46 6.95
N LEU A 143 -16.35 8.18 7.63
CA LEU A 143 -17.26 7.13 7.22
C LEU A 143 -17.83 7.40 5.83
N ALA A 144 -18.31 8.61 5.56
CA ALA A 144 -18.84 8.97 4.25
C ALA A 144 -17.79 8.82 3.14
N PHE A 145 -16.53 9.16 3.44
CA PHE A 145 -15.42 8.94 2.52
C PHE A 145 -15.15 7.46 2.29
N LEU A 146 -15.09 6.63 3.34
CA LEU A 146 -14.92 5.18 3.22
C LEU A 146 -16.10 4.53 2.49
N GLU A 147 -17.34 4.99 2.72
CA GLU A 147 -18.55 4.51 2.04
C GLU A 147 -18.51 4.75 0.53
N ASP A 148 -18.08 5.94 0.11
CA ASP A 148 -17.94 6.26 -1.31
C ASP A 148 -16.75 5.49 -1.92
N LEU A 149 -15.65 5.42 -1.18
CA LEU A 149 -14.38 4.98 -1.71
C LEU A 149 -14.24 3.45 -1.80
N ILE A 150 -14.58 2.72 -0.73
CA ILE A 150 -14.36 1.27 -0.61
C ILE A 150 -14.92 0.50 -1.82
N PRO A 151 -16.18 0.71 -2.26
CA PRO A 151 -16.72 0.01 -3.42
C PRO A 151 -15.98 0.29 -4.75
N GLN A 152 -15.26 1.41 -4.84
CA GLN A 152 -14.55 1.82 -6.06
C GLN A 152 -13.11 1.29 -6.13
N ILE A 153 -12.47 1.08 -4.99
CA ILE A 153 -11.05 0.67 -4.92
C ILE A 153 -10.84 -0.82 -4.65
N MET A 154 -11.86 -1.53 -4.18
CA MET A 154 -11.72 -2.93 -3.80
C MET A 154 -11.60 -3.85 -5.04
N PRO A 155 -10.68 -4.82 -5.01
CA PRO A 155 -10.54 -5.81 -6.08
C PRO A 155 -11.79 -6.70 -6.14
N GLY A 156 -12.08 -7.25 -7.32
CA GLY A 156 -13.30 -8.03 -7.56
C GLY A 156 -13.43 -9.25 -6.64
N GLU A 157 -12.30 -9.88 -6.32
CA GLU A 157 -12.20 -11.02 -5.41
C GLU A 157 -12.65 -10.66 -4.00
N ALA A 158 -12.36 -9.43 -3.53
CA ALA A 158 -12.79 -8.95 -2.22
C ALA A 158 -14.30 -8.66 -2.17
N LEU A 159 -14.94 -8.32 -3.31
CA LEU A 159 -16.39 -8.14 -3.37
C LEU A 159 -17.14 -9.45 -3.15
N GLU A 160 -16.53 -10.58 -3.52
CA GLU A 160 -17.14 -11.91 -3.49
C GLU A 160 -16.73 -12.73 -2.25
N SER A 161 -15.66 -12.34 -1.55
CA SER A 161 -15.11 -13.10 -0.43
C SER A 161 -14.81 -12.23 0.79
N ARG A 162 -15.56 -12.47 1.87
CA ARG A 162 -15.34 -11.84 3.18
C ARG A 162 -13.94 -12.14 3.73
N GLU A 163 -13.43 -13.34 3.49
CA GLU A 163 -12.10 -13.75 3.93
C GLU A 163 -11.01 -12.92 3.24
N VAL A 164 -11.12 -12.72 1.92
CA VAL A 164 -10.19 -11.86 1.17
C VAL A 164 -10.27 -10.42 1.66
N PHE A 165 -11.49 -9.90 1.83
CA PHE A 165 -11.70 -8.56 2.35
C PHE A 165 -11.09 -8.36 3.75
N ASP A 166 -11.31 -9.30 4.67
CA ASP A 166 -10.73 -9.23 6.02
C ASP A 166 -9.21 -9.34 5.98
N GLY A 167 -8.65 -10.12 5.06
CA GLY A 167 -7.20 -10.18 4.80
C GLY A 167 -6.62 -8.84 4.36
N LEU A 168 -7.29 -8.13 3.45
CA LEU A 168 -6.89 -6.78 3.01
C LEU A 168 -6.90 -5.79 4.18
N LEU A 169 -7.96 -5.80 5.00
CA LEU A 169 -8.08 -4.93 6.17
C LEU A 169 -6.97 -5.19 7.20
N THR A 170 -6.62 -6.46 7.44
CA THR A 170 -5.48 -6.82 8.31
C THR A 170 -4.16 -6.31 7.73
N GLY A 171 -3.96 -6.46 6.41
CA GLY A 171 -2.78 -5.92 5.73
C GLY A 171 -2.62 -4.41 5.92
N PHE A 172 -3.70 -3.65 5.84
CA PHE A 172 -3.69 -2.21 6.13
C PHE A 172 -3.35 -1.88 7.59
N GLN A 173 -3.92 -2.61 8.54
CA GLN A 173 -3.63 -2.41 9.97
C GLN A 173 -2.16 -2.70 10.29
N GLU A 174 -1.61 -3.80 9.75
CA GLU A 174 -0.21 -4.16 9.96
C GLU A 174 0.73 -3.19 9.24
N ALA A 175 0.39 -2.78 8.01
CA ALA A 175 1.15 -1.76 7.29
C ALA A 175 1.19 -0.42 8.04
N TRP A 176 0.07 -0.02 8.67
CA TRP A 176 0.04 1.18 9.48
C TRP A 176 1.02 1.13 10.66
N GLN A 177 1.29 -0.03 11.25
CA GLN A 177 2.31 -0.13 12.32
C GLN A 177 3.70 0.25 11.81
N GLY A 178 4.07 -0.17 10.59
CA GLY A 178 5.30 0.24 9.94
C GLY A 178 5.34 1.75 9.66
N TYR A 179 4.31 2.27 9.00
CA TYR A 179 4.25 3.70 8.68
C TYR A 179 4.17 4.59 9.92
N ALA A 180 3.49 4.19 10.98
CA ALA A 180 3.47 4.93 12.24
C ALA A 180 4.88 5.06 12.82
N VAL A 181 5.67 3.98 12.86
CA VAL A 181 7.08 4.06 13.31
C VAL A 181 7.91 4.97 12.40
N PHE A 182 7.72 4.91 11.08
CA PHE A 182 8.40 5.81 10.15
C PHE A 182 8.02 7.28 10.39
N GLY A 183 6.73 7.58 10.59
CA GLY A 183 6.23 8.92 10.89
C GLY A 183 6.69 9.47 12.23
N GLU A 184 6.72 8.65 13.29
CA GLU A 184 7.32 9.02 14.57
C GLU A 184 8.79 9.43 14.41
N MET A 185 9.55 8.63 13.66
CA MET A 185 10.97 8.89 13.39
C MET A 185 11.20 10.17 12.57
N LEU A 186 10.28 10.52 11.67
CA LEU A 186 10.34 11.80 10.93
C LEU A 186 10.09 13.02 11.82
N GLY A 187 9.24 12.88 12.84
CA GLY A 187 9.02 13.93 13.84
C GLY A 187 10.26 14.22 14.70
N GLU A 188 11.09 13.21 14.96
CA GLU A 188 12.36 13.36 15.69
C GLU A 188 13.51 13.82 14.78
N ASP A 189 13.58 13.27 13.57
CA ASP A 189 14.58 13.57 12.55
C ASP A 189 13.92 13.57 11.16
N PRO A 190 13.71 14.73 10.52
CA PRO A 190 12.99 14.82 9.26
C PRO A 190 13.79 14.31 8.05
N ALA A 191 15.03 13.85 8.22
CA ALA A 191 15.80 13.27 7.13
C ALA A 191 15.17 11.96 6.63
N VAL A 192 14.90 11.88 5.33
CA VAL A 192 14.30 10.71 4.68
C VAL A 192 15.42 9.86 4.05
N PRO A 193 15.43 8.52 4.23
CA PRO A 193 16.40 7.65 3.57
C PRO A 193 16.32 7.78 2.04
N GLU A 194 17.47 7.75 1.34
CA GLU A 194 17.54 7.97 -0.12
C GLU A 194 16.70 6.94 -0.92
N ALA A 195 16.60 5.71 -0.41
CA ALA A 195 15.83 4.63 -1.03
C ALA A 195 14.30 4.80 -0.92
N VAL A 196 13.81 5.70 -0.06
CA VAL A 196 12.38 5.83 0.22
C VAL A 196 11.71 6.83 -0.73
N ASN A 197 10.71 6.36 -1.48
CA ASN A 197 9.83 7.23 -2.26
C ASN A 197 8.71 7.81 -1.37
N LEU A 198 8.92 9.02 -0.87
CA LEU A 198 7.96 9.71 0.01
C LEU A 198 6.55 9.83 -0.58
N GLY A 199 6.41 10.01 -1.90
CA GLY A 199 5.10 10.14 -2.53
C GLY A 199 4.30 8.84 -2.45
N ASP A 200 4.97 7.70 -2.66
CA ASP A 200 4.39 6.36 -2.54
C ASP A 200 4.05 6.03 -1.08
N VAL A 201 5.00 6.26 -0.17
CA VAL A 201 4.82 6.07 1.27
C VAL A 201 3.65 6.90 1.78
N THR A 202 3.51 8.15 1.34
CA THR A 202 2.42 9.03 1.80
C THR A 202 1.05 8.47 1.41
N GLN A 203 0.88 7.99 0.18
CA GLN A 203 -0.40 7.46 -0.30
C GLN A 203 -0.78 6.18 0.45
N LYS A 204 0.18 5.27 0.58
CA LYS A 204 0.01 4.01 1.32
C LYS A 204 -0.26 4.28 2.80
N ALA A 205 0.51 5.15 3.45
CA ALA A 205 0.37 5.50 4.87
C ALA A 205 -0.97 6.17 5.16
N LEU A 206 -1.42 7.11 4.32
CA LEU A 206 -2.71 7.77 4.46
C LEU A 206 -3.85 6.75 4.50
N PHE A 207 -3.90 5.84 3.51
CA PHE A 207 -5.00 4.89 3.43
C PHE A 207 -4.91 3.82 4.53
N SER A 208 -3.71 3.29 4.81
CA SER A 208 -3.48 2.37 5.92
C SER A 208 -3.89 2.98 7.26
N CYS A 209 -3.57 4.25 7.50
CA CYS A 209 -3.98 4.98 8.71
C CYS A 209 -5.50 5.06 8.83
N LEU A 210 -6.19 5.54 7.79
CA LEU A 210 -7.65 5.67 7.82
C LEU A 210 -8.35 4.32 8.10
N VAL A 211 -7.87 3.24 7.48
CA VAL A 211 -8.39 1.89 7.74
C VAL A 211 -8.07 1.43 9.16
N ALA A 212 -6.83 1.62 9.63
CA ALA A 212 -6.42 1.22 10.97
C ALA A 212 -7.19 1.96 12.07
N GLU A 213 -7.39 3.27 11.92
CA GLU A 213 -8.18 4.09 12.85
C GLU A 213 -9.66 3.69 12.84
N ALA A 214 -10.21 3.34 11.67
CA ALA A 214 -11.58 2.84 11.59
C ALA A 214 -11.77 1.51 12.34
N LEU A 215 -10.75 0.66 12.32
CA LEU A 215 -10.72 -0.67 12.92
C LEU A 215 -10.24 -0.71 14.38
N ALA A 216 -9.65 0.38 14.89
CA ALA A 216 -9.14 0.43 16.26
C ALA A 216 -10.24 0.19 17.31
N ASP A 217 -9.88 -0.47 18.41
CA ASP A 217 -10.77 -0.58 19.57
C ASP A 217 -11.06 0.81 20.14
N GLY A 218 -12.35 1.18 20.21
CA GLY A 218 -12.79 2.53 20.53
C GLY A 218 -12.77 3.51 19.36
N GLY A 219 -12.42 3.06 18.14
CA GLY A 219 -12.41 3.80 16.88
C GLY A 219 -13.81 4.11 16.36
N LEU A 220 -14.10 3.85 15.09
CA LEU A 220 -15.37 4.28 14.46
C LEU A 220 -16.60 3.50 14.96
N TYR A 221 -16.43 2.19 15.20
CA TYR A 221 -17.53 1.27 15.55
C TYR A 221 -17.42 0.65 16.94
N GLY A 222 -16.48 1.12 17.77
CA GLY A 222 -16.31 0.67 19.15
C GLY A 222 -15.42 -0.58 19.30
N THR A 223 -15.60 -1.60 18.46
CA THR A 223 -14.70 -2.77 18.40
C THR A 223 -14.24 -3.06 16.97
N GLU A 224 -13.08 -3.71 16.84
CA GLU A 224 -12.56 -4.13 15.52
C GLU A 224 -13.56 -5.03 14.76
N ALA A 225 -14.20 -5.98 15.46
CA ALA A 225 -15.16 -6.89 14.84
C ALA A 225 -16.39 -6.14 14.28
N GLU A 226 -16.92 -5.18 15.05
CA GLU A 226 -18.04 -4.34 14.59
C GLU A 226 -17.62 -3.46 13.41
N ALA A 227 -16.40 -2.93 13.42
CA ALA A 227 -15.87 -2.14 12.32
C ALA A 227 -15.72 -2.96 11.03
N ARG A 228 -15.16 -4.18 11.12
CA ARG A 228 -15.07 -5.08 9.97
C ARG A 228 -16.45 -5.41 9.41
N ASP A 229 -17.43 -5.73 10.25
CA ASP A 229 -18.80 -6.05 9.83
C ASP A 229 -19.47 -4.85 9.13
N ALA A 230 -19.25 -3.63 9.64
CA ALA A 230 -19.77 -2.42 9.02
C ALA A 230 -19.12 -2.15 7.65
N LEU A 231 -17.80 -2.21 7.54
CA LEU A 231 -17.09 -2.01 6.26
C LEU A 231 -17.48 -3.05 5.20
N TRP A 232 -17.76 -4.29 5.62
CA TRP A 232 -18.30 -5.30 4.72
C TRP A 232 -19.73 -5.03 4.29
N ALA A 233 -20.59 -4.56 5.20
CA ALA A 233 -21.94 -4.16 4.85
C ALA A 233 -21.93 -3.05 3.79
N ILE A 234 -21.05 -2.06 3.93
CA ILE A 234 -20.80 -1.00 2.94
C ILE A 234 -20.41 -1.60 1.58
N LEU A 235 -19.43 -2.51 1.58
CA LEU A 235 -18.96 -3.16 0.36
C LEU A 235 -20.10 -3.88 -0.39
N GLN A 236 -21.02 -4.49 0.36
CA GLN A 236 -22.18 -5.21 -0.18
C GLN A 236 -23.36 -4.29 -0.57
N GLY A 237 -23.18 -2.96 -0.51
CA GLY A 237 -24.23 -1.97 -0.80
C GLY A 237 -25.32 -1.91 0.27
N GLY A 238 -25.04 -2.43 1.47
CA GLY A 238 -25.89 -2.32 2.65
C GLY A 238 -25.66 -1.00 3.39
N GLN A 239 -26.58 -0.70 4.30
CA GLN A 239 -26.39 0.41 5.23
C GLN A 239 -25.64 -0.12 6.47
N PRO A 240 -24.44 0.40 6.80
CA PRO A 240 -23.74 0.01 8.02
C PRO A 240 -24.53 0.43 9.26
N ALA A 241 -24.16 -0.12 10.41
CA ALA A 241 -24.63 0.42 11.68
C ALA A 241 -24.17 1.88 11.83
N ASP A 242 -24.89 2.70 12.60
CA ASP A 242 -24.40 4.04 12.89
C ASP A 242 -23.10 3.96 13.72
N PRO A 243 -22.09 4.83 13.46
CA PRO A 243 -20.90 4.94 14.30
C PRO A 243 -21.28 5.11 15.77
N THR A 244 -20.68 4.29 16.63
CA THR A 244 -21.08 4.21 18.04
C THR A 244 -20.11 4.98 18.96
N ALA A 245 -18.94 5.34 18.46
CA ALA A 245 -17.82 5.76 19.28
C ALA A 245 -17.32 7.17 18.93
N SER A 246 -16.85 7.85 19.98
CA SER A 246 -16.30 9.21 19.95
C SER A 246 -14.77 9.23 20.01
N GLY A 247 -14.12 8.08 19.82
CA GLY A 247 -12.69 7.88 20.05
C GLY A 247 -11.83 8.00 18.80
N PHE A 248 -12.43 8.35 17.65
CA PHE A 248 -11.65 8.71 16.46
C PHE A 248 -10.85 9.99 16.75
N GLU A 249 -9.52 9.85 16.78
CA GLU A 249 -8.62 10.99 16.83
C GLU A 249 -8.32 11.43 15.39
N ASP A 250 -8.25 12.75 15.16
CA ASP A 250 -7.91 13.29 13.85
C ASP A 250 -6.47 12.91 13.49
N PRO A 251 -6.24 12.04 12.49
CA PRO A 251 -4.90 11.57 12.17
C PRO A 251 -4.06 12.66 11.51
N PHE A 252 -4.66 13.79 11.10
CA PHE A 252 -3.98 14.96 10.54
C PHE A 252 -3.58 15.99 11.62
N GLN A 253 -3.79 15.68 12.90
CA GLN A 253 -3.39 16.57 13.98
C GLN A 253 -1.86 16.73 14.04
N ASP A 254 -1.40 17.95 14.34
CA ASP A 254 0.02 18.26 14.56
C ASP A 254 0.71 17.26 15.50
N GLY A 255 1.81 16.67 15.00
CA GLY A 255 2.66 15.74 15.74
C GLY A 255 2.21 14.28 15.73
N THR A 256 1.14 13.94 15.02
CA THR A 256 0.81 12.52 14.74
C THR A 256 1.81 11.92 13.75
N PRO A 257 1.96 10.58 13.73
CA PRO A 257 2.82 9.92 12.76
C PRO A 257 2.43 10.22 11.30
N LEU A 258 1.13 10.26 10.99
CA LEU A 258 0.66 10.55 9.64
C LEU A 258 1.02 12.00 9.26
N GLN A 259 0.80 12.97 10.15
CA GLN A 259 1.15 14.36 9.89
C GLN A 259 2.64 14.54 9.61
N ASN A 260 3.52 13.86 10.35
CA ASN A 260 4.96 13.92 10.11
C ASN A 260 5.36 13.37 8.71
N ILE A 261 4.67 12.33 8.22
CA ILE A 261 4.87 11.81 6.86
C ILE A 261 4.41 12.84 5.82
N LEU A 262 3.23 13.43 6.02
CA LEU A 262 2.66 14.44 5.13
C LEU A 262 3.56 15.68 5.06
N ASP A 263 4.04 16.16 6.20
CA ASP A 263 4.98 17.28 6.30
C ASP A 263 6.30 16.99 5.56
N ALA A 264 6.84 15.78 5.71
CA ALA A 264 8.05 15.35 4.99
C ALA A 264 7.83 15.27 3.47
N ALA A 265 6.62 14.95 3.03
CA ALA A 265 6.22 14.99 1.62
C ALA A 265 5.90 16.42 1.11
N GLY A 266 5.88 17.42 1.99
CA GLY A 266 5.55 18.80 1.67
C GLY A 266 4.05 19.06 1.46
N ILE A 267 3.19 18.19 2.02
CA ILE A 267 1.73 18.31 1.99
C ILE A 267 1.27 18.92 3.31
N SER A 268 0.57 20.05 3.24
CA SER A 268 0.02 20.76 4.40
C SER A 268 -1.49 20.82 4.32
N PHE A 269 -2.18 20.56 5.43
CA PHE A 269 -3.64 20.65 5.60
C PHE A 269 -4.04 21.92 6.37
#